data_AF-A0A2I3HXG0-F1
#
_entry.id   AF-A0A2I3HXG0-F1
#
_cell.length_a   1.000
_cell.length_b   1.000
_cell.length_c   1.000
_cell.angle_alpha   90.00
_cell.angle_beta   90.00
_cell.angle_gamma   90.00
#
_symmetry.space_group_name_H-M   'P 1'
#
loop_
_entity.id
_entity.type
_entity.pdbx_description
1 polymer ?
#
loop_
_entity_poly.entity_id
_entity_poly.type
_entity_poly.pdbx_seq_one_letter_code
_entity_poly.pdbx_strand_id
1 'polypeptide(L)'
;MAVSPTTCFGPRAEMSILEINQYLRSELEKCKENFRDLTEKFLTFKATVYSLANHLQKYKCEEGKDLIESVLEEELQFQERELAELPRPAARLRIHDPLIQAQAEELTHLRQKIQEGRDVCYLFTQHVKDTVKSFEGLLRNTGIAYYQRQRFCEQMVQGRQLTEILVRKLATGKLAAGSEDP
;
A
#
# COMPACT_ATOMS: atom_id res chain seq x y z
N MET A 1 5.04 24.49 -42.98
CA MET A 1 3.99 23.88 -42.15
C MET A 1 4.68 23.03 -41.09
N ALA A 2 4.75 23.52 -39.86
CA ALA A 2 5.38 22.81 -38.74
C ALA A 2 4.27 22.31 -37.82
N VAL A 3 4.21 20.99 -37.61
CA VAL A 3 3.24 20.33 -36.75
C VAL A 3 3.76 20.42 -35.31
N SER A 4 3.03 21.14 -34.46
CA SER A 4 3.30 21.22 -33.03
C SER A 4 3.08 19.86 -32.36
N PRO A 5 3.94 19.43 -31.42
CA PRO A 5 3.66 18.25 -30.61
C PRO A 5 2.47 18.55 -29.70
N THR A 6 1.39 17.79 -29.87
CA THR A 6 0.21 17.86 -29.02
C THR A 6 0.58 17.36 -27.62
N THR A 7 0.87 18.30 -26.72
CA THR A 7 0.88 18.08 -25.28
C THR A 7 -0.52 17.67 -24.84
N CYS A 8 -0.80 16.37 -24.74
CA CYS A 8 -2.06 15.83 -24.23
C CYS A 8 -2.11 15.64 -22.71
N PHE A 9 -1.13 16.14 -21.96
CA PHE A 9 -1.25 16.18 -20.50
C PHE A 9 -1.71 17.58 -20.08
N GLY A 10 -3.04 17.75 -20.09
CA GLY A 10 -3.71 18.90 -19.52
C GLY A 10 -3.42 19.03 -18.01
N PRO A 11 -3.57 20.24 -17.45
CA PRO A 11 -3.17 20.51 -16.09
C PRO A 11 -4.17 19.91 -15.10
N ARG A 12 -3.63 19.27 -14.05
CA ARG A 12 -4.29 19.01 -12.76
C ARG A 12 -5.48 18.03 -12.79
N ALA A 13 -5.15 16.75 -12.60
CA ALA A 13 -5.91 15.89 -11.71
C ALA A 13 -4.90 15.18 -10.81
N GLU A 14 -4.61 15.78 -9.64
CA GLU A 14 -4.16 14.98 -8.51
C GLU A 14 -5.32 14.01 -8.24
N MET A 15 -5.29 12.85 -8.89
CA MET A 15 -6.27 11.81 -8.62
C MET A 15 -6.15 11.50 -7.14
N SER A 16 -7.27 11.58 -6.45
CA SER A 16 -7.29 11.25 -5.03
C SER A 16 -6.77 9.82 -4.87
N ILE A 17 -6.18 9.53 -3.70
CA ILE A 17 -5.71 8.17 -3.38
C ILE A 17 -6.82 7.13 -3.63
N LEU A 18 -8.08 7.52 -3.45
CA LEU A 18 -9.24 6.66 -3.72
C LEU A 18 -9.44 6.37 -5.22
N GLU A 19 -9.31 7.38 -6.09
CA GLU A 19 -9.41 7.24 -7.54
C GLU A 19 -8.27 6.39 -8.11
N ILE A 20 -7.05 6.59 -7.61
CA ILE A 20 -5.89 5.75 -7.99
C ILE A 20 -6.13 4.30 -7.58
N ASN A 21 -6.61 4.07 -6.35
CA ASN A 21 -6.92 2.72 -5.88
C ASN A 21 -8.03 2.04 -6.71
N GLN A 22 -9.04 2.80 -7.13
CA GLN A 22 -10.12 2.28 -7.97
C GLN A 22 -9.62 1.92 -9.37
N TYR A 23 -8.79 2.78 -9.97
CA TYR A 23 -8.16 2.53 -11.27
C TYR A 23 -7.28 1.28 -11.25
N LEU A 24 -6.41 1.14 -10.23
CA LEU A 24 -5.52 -0.02 -10.10
C LEU A 24 -6.31 -1.33 -9.94
N ARG A 25 -7.43 -1.32 -9.20
CA ARG A 25 -8.32 -2.49 -9.08
C ARG A 25 -8.94 -2.86 -10.42
N SER A 26 -9.37 -1.88 -11.21
CA SER A 26 -9.92 -2.12 -12.54
C SER A 26 -8.88 -2.73 -13.49
N GLU A 27 -7.66 -2.20 -13.51
CA GLU A 27 -6.57 -2.72 -14.34
C GLU A 27 -6.13 -4.13 -13.91
N LEU A 28 -6.10 -4.39 -12.59
CA LEU A 28 -5.83 -5.74 -12.08
C LEU A 28 -6.86 -6.75 -12.56
N GLU A 29 -8.15 -6.41 -12.49
CA GLU A 29 -9.22 -7.33 -12.88
C GLU A 29 -9.21 -7.59 -14.38
N LYS A 30 -8.94 -6.55 -15.18
CA LYS A 30 -8.73 -6.67 -16.63
C LYS A 30 -7.53 -7.57 -16.96
N CYS A 31 -6.43 -7.43 -16.23
CA CYS A 31 -5.25 -8.29 -16.40
C CYS A 31 -5.55 -9.76 -16.09
N LYS A 32 -6.31 -10.05 -15.02
CA LYS A 32 -6.73 -11.42 -14.69
C LYS A 32 -7.60 -12.04 -15.78
N GLU A 33 -8.55 -11.28 -16.32
CA GLU A 33 -9.43 -11.75 -17.40
C GLU A 33 -8.63 -12.07 -18.66
N ASN A 34 -7.70 -11.19 -19.06
CA ASN A 34 -6.81 -11.42 -20.19
C ASN A 34 -5.96 -12.68 -20.00
N PHE A 35 -5.47 -12.92 -18.78
CA PHE A 35 -4.69 -14.12 -18.49
C PHE A 35 -5.54 -15.39 -18.57
N ARG A 36 -6.80 -15.35 -18.12
CA ARG A 36 -7.75 -16.44 -18.28
C ARG A 36 -8.00 -16.76 -19.76
N ASP A 37 -8.35 -15.75 -20.56
CA ASP A 37 -8.61 -15.91 -22.00
C ASP A 37 -7.37 -16.46 -22.74
N LEU A 38 -6.18 -15.94 -22.45
CA LEU A 38 -4.95 -16.45 -23.05
C LEU A 38 -4.65 -17.90 -22.66
N THR A 39 -4.92 -18.27 -21.40
CA THR A 39 -4.76 -19.65 -20.92
C THR A 39 -5.72 -20.60 -21.64
N GLU A 40 -6.98 -20.20 -21.82
CA GLU A 40 -7.97 -20.99 -22.55
C GLU A 40 -7.57 -21.17 -24.02
N LYS A 41 -7.10 -20.11 -24.67
CA LYS A 41 -6.59 -20.16 -26.04
C LYS A 41 -5.38 -21.08 -26.17
N PHE A 42 -4.43 -21.01 -25.23
CA PHE A 42 -3.26 -21.88 -25.21
C PHE A 42 -3.65 -23.36 -25.04
N LEU A 43 -4.56 -23.66 -24.11
CA LEU A 43 -5.05 -25.03 -23.92
C LEU A 43 -5.80 -25.56 -25.15
N THR A 44 -6.61 -24.71 -25.79
CA THR A 44 -7.32 -25.03 -27.03
C THR A 44 -6.34 -25.31 -28.18
N PHE A 45 -5.32 -24.46 -28.32
CA PHE A 45 -4.25 -24.65 -29.29
C PHE A 45 -3.52 -25.98 -29.03
N LYS A 46 -3.09 -26.23 -27.79
CA LYS A 46 -2.42 -27.47 -27.38
C LYS A 46 -3.27 -28.71 -27.70
N ALA A 47 -4.57 -28.68 -27.41
CA ALA A 47 -5.49 -29.77 -27.74
C ALA A 47 -5.62 -29.98 -29.25
N THR A 48 -5.65 -28.90 -30.02
CA THR A 48 -5.75 -28.94 -31.49
C THR A 48 -4.48 -29.54 -32.10
N VAL A 49 -3.30 -29.10 -31.65
CA VAL A 49 -2.01 -29.64 -32.08
C VAL A 49 -1.89 -31.12 -31.73
N TYR A 50 -2.27 -31.52 -30.50
CA TYR A 50 -2.24 -32.92 -30.09
C TYR A 50 -3.20 -33.79 -30.92
N SER A 51 -4.41 -33.30 -31.20
CA SER A 51 -5.36 -33.98 -32.08
C SER A 51 -4.83 -34.13 -33.51
N LEU A 52 -4.20 -33.08 -34.05
CA LEU A 52 -3.60 -33.10 -35.37
C LEU A 52 -2.42 -34.09 -35.43
N ALA A 53 -1.56 -34.09 -34.43
CA ALA A 53 -0.46 -35.02 -34.28
C ALA A 53 -0.93 -36.47 -34.25
N ASN A 54 -1.97 -36.78 -33.45
CA ASN A 54 -2.58 -38.12 -33.42
C ASN A 54 -3.21 -38.51 -34.76
N HIS A 55 -3.83 -37.55 -35.45
CA HIS A 55 -4.39 -37.78 -36.78
C HIS A 55 -3.27 -38.12 -37.78
N LEU A 56 -2.16 -37.37 -37.78
CA LEU A 56 -1.00 -37.65 -38.64
C LEU A 56 -0.34 -39.01 -38.32
N GLN A 57 -0.26 -39.37 -37.03
CA GLN A 57 0.25 -40.66 -36.59
C GLN A 57 -0.60 -41.84 -37.08
N LYS A 58 -1.93 -41.67 -37.13
CA LYS A 58 -2.87 -42.67 -37.67
C LYS A 58 -2.60 -43.00 -39.15
N TYR A 59 -2.07 -42.06 -39.92
CA TYR A 59 -1.76 -42.24 -41.34
C TYR A 59 -0.29 -42.59 -41.64
N LYS A 60 0.55 -42.88 -40.62
CA LYS A 60 1.98 -43.25 -40.76
C LYS A 60 2.74 -42.36 -41.77
N CYS A 61 2.57 -41.05 -41.68
CA CYS A 61 3.37 -40.12 -42.47
C CYS A 61 4.74 -39.93 -41.77
N GLU A 62 5.82 -40.49 -42.32
CA GLU A 62 7.17 -40.37 -41.73
C GLU A 62 7.60 -38.89 -41.62
N GLU A 63 7.21 -38.04 -42.56
CA GLU A 63 7.51 -36.60 -42.57
C GLU A 63 6.84 -35.80 -41.43
N GLY A 64 5.73 -36.29 -40.86
CA GLY A 64 5.02 -35.58 -39.79
C GLY A 64 5.69 -35.71 -38.42
N LYS A 65 6.52 -36.74 -38.23
CA LYS A 65 7.15 -37.06 -36.95
C LYS A 65 8.25 -36.05 -36.63
N ASP A 66 9.10 -35.79 -37.62
CA ASP A 66 10.20 -34.83 -37.54
C ASP A 66 9.68 -33.39 -37.41
N LEU A 67 8.52 -33.09 -38.02
CA LEU A 67 7.88 -31.77 -37.93
C LEU A 67 7.29 -31.52 -36.53
N ILE A 68 6.67 -32.53 -35.92
CA ILE A 68 6.14 -32.44 -34.55
C ILE A 68 7.28 -32.37 -33.54
N GLU A 69 8.34 -33.14 -33.72
CA GLU A 69 9.55 -33.08 -32.87
C GLU A 69 10.24 -31.73 -32.96
N SER A 70 10.41 -31.20 -34.18
CA SER A 70 10.94 -29.85 -34.43
C SER A 70 10.08 -28.74 -33.81
N VAL A 71 8.75 -28.79 -33.97
CA VAL A 71 7.84 -27.79 -33.37
C VAL A 71 7.84 -27.90 -31.84
N LEU A 72 7.91 -29.10 -31.27
CA LEU A 72 7.96 -29.28 -29.82
C LEU A 72 9.32 -28.86 -29.23
N GLU A 73 10.43 -29.12 -29.92
CA GLU A 73 11.76 -28.62 -29.54
C GLU A 73 11.85 -27.10 -29.69
N GLU A 74 11.30 -26.53 -30.76
CA GLU A 74 11.24 -25.09 -30.97
C GLU A 74 10.33 -24.40 -29.95
N GLU A 75 9.20 -25.01 -29.57
CA GLU A 75 8.32 -24.52 -28.49
C GLU A 75 9.01 -24.60 -27.12
N LEU A 76 9.76 -25.67 -26.84
CA LEU A 76 10.59 -25.80 -25.63
C LEU A 76 11.70 -24.75 -25.59
N GLN A 77 12.39 -24.53 -26.71
CA GLN A 77 13.41 -23.50 -26.83
C GLN A 77 12.81 -22.09 -26.79
N PHE A 78 11.62 -21.88 -27.35
CA PHE A 78 10.90 -20.61 -27.27
C PHE A 78 10.46 -20.35 -25.84
N GLN A 79 9.92 -21.34 -25.11
CA GLN A 79 9.60 -21.21 -23.68
C GLN A 79 10.85 -20.96 -22.84
N GLU A 80 11.96 -21.67 -23.11
CA GLU A 80 13.23 -21.50 -22.41
C GLU A 80 13.86 -20.14 -22.70
N ARG A 81 13.78 -19.67 -23.95
CA ARG A 81 14.27 -18.36 -24.39
C ARG A 81 13.35 -17.23 -23.90
N GLU A 82 12.04 -17.42 -23.86
CA GLU A 82 11.05 -16.49 -23.29
C GLU A 82 11.17 -16.44 -21.76
N LEU A 83 11.47 -17.55 -21.07
CA LEU A 83 11.85 -17.59 -19.65
C LEU A 83 13.22 -16.94 -19.37
N ALA A 84 14.14 -16.99 -20.34
CA ALA A 84 15.45 -16.34 -20.27
C ALA A 84 15.38 -14.83 -20.60
N GLU A 85 14.44 -14.41 -21.45
CA GLU A 85 14.17 -13.02 -21.82
C GLU A 85 13.19 -12.31 -20.88
N LEU A 86 12.28 -13.04 -20.22
CA LEU A 86 11.50 -12.51 -19.10
C LEU A 86 12.50 -12.10 -18.03
N PRO A 87 12.49 -10.83 -17.58
CA PRO A 87 13.33 -10.42 -16.47
C PRO A 87 13.06 -11.39 -15.34
N ARG A 88 14.10 -12.10 -14.85
CA ARG A 88 14.03 -13.01 -13.69
C ARG A 88 13.05 -12.41 -12.68
N PRO A 89 12.21 -13.19 -11.98
CA PRO A 89 11.31 -12.63 -10.95
C PRO A 89 11.99 -11.59 -10.01
N ALA A 90 13.29 -11.75 -9.76
CA ALA A 90 14.17 -10.79 -9.10
C ALA A 90 14.31 -9.40 -9.79
N ALA A 91 14.33 -9.34 -11.12
CA ALA A 91 14.37 -8.10 -11.89
C ALA A 91 13.00 -7.37 -11.92
N ARG A 92 11.86 -8.09 -11.85
CA ARG A 92 10.54 -7.45 -11.63
C ARG A 92 10.41 -6.90 -10.20
N LEU A 93 10.95 -7.60 -9.21
CA LEU A 93 11.05 -7.12 -7.82
C LEU A 93 11.90 -5.84 -7.72
N ARG A 94 13.03 -5.78 -8.44
CA ARG A 94 13.89 -4.59 -8.50
C ARG A 94 13.21 -3.30 -8.98
N ILE A 95 12.13 -3.40 -9.75
CA ILE A 95 11.38 -2.23 -10.25
C ILE A 95 10.42 -1.70 -9.18
N HIS A 96 9.94 -2.57 -8.28
CA HIS A 96 9.08 -2.19 -7.15
C HIS A 96 9.86 -1.80 -5.89
N ASP A 97 11.12 -2.23 -5.78
CA ASP A 97 12.00 -1.93 -4.64
C ASP A 97 12.08 -0.42 -4.30
N PRO A 98 12.24 0.52 -5.25
CA PRO A 98 12.33 1.94 -4.92
C PRO A 98 11.01 2.52 -4.38
N LEU A 99 9.86 2.04 -4.86
CA LEU A 99 8.55 2.49 -4.39
C LEU A 99 8.27 1.95 -2.99
N ILE A 100 8.58 0.67 -2.76
CA ILE A 100 8.46 0.04 -1.44
C ILE A 100 9.38 0.73 -0.43
N GLN A 101 10.59 1.08 -0.84
CA GLN A 101 11.54 1.81 -0.01
C GLN A 101 11.05 3.23 0.31
N ALA A 102 10.58 3.98 -0.69
CA ALA A 102 10.01 5.32 -0.47
C ALA A 102 8.83 5.27 0.51
N GLN A 103 7.95 4.27 0.38
CA GLN A 103 6.82 4.08 1.28
C GLN A 103 7.27 3.71 2.71
N ALA A 104 8.33 2.92 2.86
CA ALA A 104 8.91 2.60 4.17
C ALA A 104 9.56 3.82 4.85
N GLU A 105 10.22 4.68 4.07
CA GLU A 105 10.80 5.93 4.54
C GLU A 105 9.72 6.93 4.99
N GLU A 106 8.67 7.12 4.19
CA GLU A 106 7.51 7.96 4.58
C GLU A 106 6.82 7.45 5.84
N LEU A 107 6.63 6.13 5.96
CA LEU A 107 6.02 5.52 7.13
C LEU A 107 6.88 5.72 8.38
N THR A 108 8.21 5.67 8.23
CA THR A 108 9.17 5.96 9.30
C THR A 108 9.08 7.41 9.74
N HIS A 109 9.06 8.35 8.79
CA HIS A 109 8.89 9.77 9.07
C HIS A 109 7.55 10.07 9.76
N LEU A 110 6.46 9.44 9.34
CA LEU A 110 5.15 9.60 9.98
C LEU A 110 5.14 9.06 11.42
N ARG A 111 5.75 7.90 11.66
CA ARG A 111 5.92 7.33 13.01
C ARG A 111 6.73 8.27 13.90
N GLN A 112 7.78 8.88 13.38
CA GLN A 112 8.56 9.89 14.09
C GLN A 112 7.71 11.11 14.44
N LYS A 113 6.93 11.66 13.49
CA LYS A 113 6.02 12.79 13.73
C LYS A 113 4.97 12.50 14.79
N ILE A 114 4.41 11.30 14.79
CA ILE A 114 3.47 10.84 15.83
C ILE A 114 4.18 10.81 17.20
N GLN A 115 5.42 10.34 17.26
CA GLN A 115 6.19 10.30 18.50
C GLN A 115 6.53 11.71 19.01
N GLU A 116 7.02 12.60 18.14
CA GLU A 116 7.24 14.02 18.47
C GLU A 116 5.96 14.67 19.03
N GLY A 117 4.80 14.40 18.40
CA GLY A 117 3.51 14.87 18.88
C GLY A 117 3.12 14.33 20.26
N ARG A 118 3.46 13.06 20.56
CA ARG A 118 3.25 12.48 21.90
C ARG A 118 4.11 13.16 22.96
N ASP A 119 5.37 13.44 22.65
CA ASP A 119 6.30 14.06 23.59
C ASP A 119 5.86 15.50 23.92
N VAL A 120 5.44 16.27 22.90
CA VAL A 120 4.86 17.60 23.08
C VAL A 120 3.57 17.53 23.92
N CYS A 121 2.70 16.56 23.67
CA CYS A 121 1.48 16.39 24.47
C CYS A 121 1.80 16.06 25.92
N TYR A 122 2.81 15.22 26.18
CA TYR A 122 3.25 14.90 27.54
C TYR A 122 3.76 16.15 28.27
N LEU A 123 4.63 16.93 27.62
CA LEU A 123 5.14 18.19 28.15
C LEU A 123 3.99 19.18 28.43
N PHE A 124 3.04 19.32 27.51
CA PHE A 124 1.86 20.17 27.70
C PHE A 124 1.01 19.71 28.88
N THR A 125 0.76 18.40 29.00
CA THR A 125 0.01 17.81 30.13
C THR A 125 0.67 18.16 31.45
N GLN A 126 1.98 17.98 31.52
CA GLN A 126 2.77 18.24 32.71
C GLN A 126 2.73 19.72 33.06
N HIS A 127 2.92 20.60 32.07
CA HIS A 127 2.83 22.03 32.28
C HIS A 127 1.45 22.46 32.79
N VAL A 128 0.36 22.00 32.17
CA VAL A 128 -1.00 22.30 32.66
C VAL A 128 -1.13 21.85 34.10
N LYS A 129 -0.73 20.62 34.43
CA LYS A 129 -0.80 20.08 35.79
C LYS A 129 -0.02 20.92 36.80
N ASP A 130 1.18 21.39 36.46
CA ASP A 130 2.01 22.21 37.34
C ASP A 130 1.46 23.64 37.49
N THR A 131 0.88 24.18 36.41
CA THR A 131 0.15 25.45 36.42
C THR A 131 -1.08 25.36 37.33
N VAL A 132 -1.89 24.30 37.22
CA VAL A 132 -3.03 24.04 38.14
C VAL A 132 -2.57 24.08 39.58
N LYS A 133 -1.53 23.31 39.93
CA LYS A 133 -1.02 23.22 41.30
C LYS A 133 -0.54 24.57 41.83
N SER A 134 0.19 25.33 41.01
CA SER A 134 0.70 26.65 41.38
C SER A 134 -0.45 27.63 41.65
N PHE A 135 -1.48 27.61 40.80
CA PHE A 135 -2.68 28.41 40.98
C PHE A 135 -3.51 27.99 42.19
N GLU A 136 -3.68 26.69 42.44
CA GLU A 136 -4.35 26.19 43.65
C GLU A 136 -3.64 26.68 44.92
N GLY A 137 -2.29 26.65 44.93
CA GLY A 137 -1.48 27.20 46.01
C GLY A 137 -1.71 28.71 46.21
N LEU A 138 -1.69 29.48 45.11
CA LEU A 138 -2.00 30.92 45.13
C LEU A 138 -3.39 31.19 45.66
N LEU A 139 -4.41 30.49 45.14
CA LEU A 139 -5.81 30.62 45.52
C LEU A 139 -6.01 30.28 46.99
N ARG A 140 -5.31 29.29 47.54
CA ARG A 140 -5.38 28.96 48.96
C ARG A 140 -4.83 30.09 49.85
N ASN A 141 -3.84 30.81 49.36
CA ASN A 141 -3.13 31.87 50.09
C ASN A 141 -3.72 33.27 49.85
N THR A 142 -4.56 33.44 48.82
CA THR A 142 -5.25 34.69 48.52
C THR A 142 -6.73 34.52 48.82
N GLY A 143 -7.34 35.47 49.55
CA GLY A 143 -8.75 35.46 49.93
C GLY A 143 -9.73 35.63 48.76
N ILE A 144 -9.53 34.91 47.66
CA ILE A 144 -10.36 34.92 46.46
C ILE A 144 -11.70 34.24 46.77
N ALA A 145 -12.79 34.88 46.34
CA ALA A 145 -14.15 34.43 46.59
C ALA A 145 -14.36 32.99 46.11
N TYR A 146 -15.01 32.18 46.95
CA TYR A 146 -15.23 30.74 46.76
C TYR A 146 -15.72 30.37 45.34
N TYR A 147 -16.65 31.13 44.78
CA TYR A 147 -17.23 30.87 43.47
C TYR A 147 -16.24 31.02 42.30
N GLN A 148 -15.33 32.01 42.37
CA GLN A 148 -14.31 32.20 41.33
C GLN A 148 -13.27 31.08 41.38
N ARG A 149 -12.89 30.64 42.59
CA ARG A 149 -12.02 29.48 42.80
C ARG A 149 -12.67 28.21 42.22
N GLN A 150 -13.94 28.00 42.49
CA GLN A 150 -14.67 26.82 42.02
C GLN A 150 -14.80 26.77 40.49
N ARG A 151 -15.21 27.87 39.84
CA ARG A 151 -15.30 27.92 38.36
C ARG A 151 -13.95 27.66 37.70
N PHE A 152 -12.87 28.12 38.32
CA PHE A 152 -11.52 27.89 37.82
C PHE A 152 -11.09 26.42 37.98
N CYS A 153 -11.35 25.80 39.13
CA CYS A 153 -11.13 24.37 39.33
C CYS A 153 -11.87 23.52 38.28
N GLU A 154 -13.12 23.87 37.95
CA GLU A 154 -13.91 23.19 36.92
C GLU A 154 -13.25 23.29 35.53
N GLN A 155 -12.76 24.47 35.14
CA GLN A 155 -12.03 24.65 33.87
C GLN A 155 -10.73 23.83 33.81
N MET A 156 -10.03 23.70 34.94
CA MET A 156 -8.81 22.91 35.02
C MET A 156 -9.05 21.40 34.90
N VAL A 157 -10.15 20.90 35.48
CA VAL A 157 -10.57 19.51 35.29
C VAL A 157 -10.90 19.24 33.83
N GLN A 158 -11.62 20.15 33.17
CA GLN A 158 -11.93 20.04 31.72
C GLN A 158 -10.66 20.04 30.87
N GLY A 159 -9.71 20.95 31.15
CA GLY A 159 -8.42 20.99 30.48
C GLY A 159 -7.66 19.67 30.58
N ARG A 160 -7.60 19.08 31.78
CA ARG A 160 -6.98 17.76 31.98
C ARG A 160 -7.66 16.66 31.16
N GLN A 161 -9.00 16.60 31.18
CA GLN A 161 -9.75 15.57 30.44
C GLN A 161 -9.49 15.66 28.93
N LEU A 162 -9.44 16.87 28.37
CA LEU A 162 -9.09 17.08 26.96
C LEU A 162 -7.69 16.57 26.63
N THR A 163 -6.73 16.80 27.53
CA THR A 163 -5.38 16.29 27.36
C THR A 163 -5.32 14.76 27.42
N GLU A 164 -6.04 14.12 28.33
CA GLU A 164 -6.13 12.66 28.40
C GLU A 164 -6.77 12.05 27.14
N ILE A 165 -7.76 12.73 26.54
CA ILE A 165 -8.35 12.33 25.26
C ILE A 165 -7.31 12.43 24.13
N LEU A 166 -6.54 13.52 24.08
CA LEU A 166 -5.44 13.70 23.12
C LEU A 166 -4.41 12.58 23.22
N VAL A 167 -3.96 12.26 24.45
CA VAL A 167 -3.01 11.17 24.69
C VAL A 167 -3.58 9.83 24.22
N ARG A 168 -4.85 9.53 24.51
CA ARG A 168 -5.51 8.29 24.04
C ARG A 168 -5.59 8.21 22.52
N LYS A 169 -5.99 9.29 21.84
CA LYS A 169 -6.04 9.34 20.36
C LYS A 169 -4.67 9.10 19.73
N LEU A 170 -3.61 9.62 20.35
CA LEU A 170 -2.23 9.39 19.89
C LEU A 170 -1.70 7.99 20.25
N ALA A 171 -2.25 7.33 21.26
CA ALA A 171 -1.88 5.97 21.67
C ALA A 171 -2.49 4.89 20.77
N THR A 172 -3.69 5.09 20.21
CA THR A 172 -4.37 4.10 19.34
C THR A 172 -3.56 3.71 18.10
N GLY A 173 -2.63 4.55 17.64
CA GLY A 173 -1.66 4.19 16.60
C GLY A 173 -0.67 3.07 16.99
N LYS A 174 -0.66 2.62 18.25
CA LYS A 174 0.21 1.55 18.77
C LYS A 174 -0.50 0.19 18.88
N LEU A 175 -1.84 0.13 18.89
CA LEU A 175 -2.61 -1.11 19.10
C LEU A 175 -2.86 -1.93 17.82
N ALA A 176 -2.55 -1.41 16.64
CA ALA A 176 -2.68 -2.15 15.38
C ALA A 176 -1.44 -3.01 15.02
N ALA A 177 -0.43 -3.08 15.91
CA ALA A 177 0.87 -3.71 15.62
C ALA A 177 1.30 -4.77 16.65
N GLY A 178 0.38 -5.34 17.42
CA GLY A 178 0.74 -6.33 18.44
C GLY A 178 -0.43 -7.17 18.89
N SER A 179 -0.75 -8.21 18.12
CA SER A 179 -1.44 -9.40 18.62
C SER A 179 -0.99 -10.60 17.78
N GLU A 180 0.27 -11.01 17.98
CA GLU A 180 0.66 -12.42 17.84
C GLU A 180 0.78 -12.93 19.27
N ASP A 181 -0.21 -13.71 19.70
CA ASP A 181 -0.10 -14.60 20.85
C ASP A 181 0.43 -15.97 20.35
N PRO A 182 1.25 -16.67 21.15
CA PRO A 182 1.67 -18.04 20.87
C PRO A 182 0.56 -19.08 21.07
#